data_AF-A0A7Y7Y9M7-F1
#
_entry.id   AF-A0A7Y7Y9M7-F1
#
_cell.length_a   1.000
_cell.length_b   1.000
_cell.length_c   1.000
_cell.angle_alpha   90.00
_cell.angle_beta   90.00
_cell.angle_gamma   90.00
#
_symmetry.space_group_name_H-M   'P 1'
#
loop_
_entity.id
_entity.type
_entity.pdbx_description
1 polymer ?
#
loop_
_entity_poly.entity_id
_entity_poly.type
_entity_poly.pdbx_seq_one_letter_code
_entity_poly.pdbx_strand_id
1 'polypeptide(L)'
;MARPKSTDKRNAILSAAIEVFAEQGLGCPTLKIARLAGVAEGTLFNYFSSKDVLLNELYLHLKAELRDVMMPGYPRTETVKKRARHAWQSYVDWGVAEPRKRKVVALLGMSAQVTEQSKLLGMQDFGEVNAMMQESIASGLFRDQPAAFVAAIMGALADTTIDFIRREPDQAERYAETGFQAFWSATAKE
;
A
#
# COMPACT_ATOMS: atom_id res chain seq x y z
N MET A 1 28.08 17.05 19.76
CA MET A 1 27.62 15.74 19.21
C MET A 1 26.11 15.79 19.06
N ALA A 2 25.58 15.47 17.87
CA ALA A 2 24.13 15.43 17.65
C ALA A 2 23.50 14.29 18.47
N ARG A 3 22.44 14.60 19.22
CA ARG A 3 21.68 13.59 19.99
C ARG A 3 21.09 12.56 19.00
N PRO A 4 21.15 11.25 19.27
CA PRO A 4 20.59 10.23 18.39
C PRO A 4 19.12 10.52 18.09
N LYS A 5 18.72 10.34 16.83
CA LYS A 5 17.32 10.41 16.43
C LYS A 5 16.53 9.34 17.20
N SER A 6 15.43 9.74 17.85
CA SER A 6 14.54 8.83 18.56
C SER A 6 13.60 8.16 17.56
N THR A 7 13.58 6.83 17.55
CA THR A 7 12.65 6.03 16.73
C THR A 7 11.20 6.39 17.03
N ASP A 8 10.87 6.67 18.29
CA ASP A 8 9.53 7.05 18.73
C ASP A 8 9.05 8.34 18.06
N LYS A 9 9.93 9.36 17.96
CA LYS A 9 9.59 10.62 17.28
C LYS A 9 9.41 10.42 15.78
N ARG A 10 10.24 9.59 15.16
CA ARG A 10 10.08 9.25 13.74
C ARG A 10 8.71 8.59 13.50
N ASN A 11 8.34 7.62 14.33
CA ASN A 11 7.08 6.89 14.23
C ASN A 11 5.87 7.79 14.53
N ALA A 12 5.98 8.71 15.49
CA ALA A 12 4.95 9.71 15.77
C ALA A 12 4.70 10.64 14.56
N ILE A 13 5.77 11.07 13.88
CA ILE A 13 5.65 11.88 12.65
C ILE A 13 4.99 11.08 11.53
N LEU A 14 5.37 9.82 11.31
CA LEU A 14 4.76 8.97 10.29
C LEU A 14 3.28 8.72 10.58
N SER A 15 2.93 8.43 11.84
CA SER A 15 1.54 8.24 12.27
C SER A 15 0.71 9.50 12.03
N ALA A 16 1.22 10.67 12.44
CA ALA A 16 0.55 11.95 12.17
C ALA A 16 0.42 12.23 10.66
N ALA A 17 1.43 11.88 9.86
CA ALA A 17 1.39 12.05 8.41
C ALA A 17 0.28 11.19 7.79
N ILE A 18 0.12 9.94 8.25
CA ILE A 18 -0.97 9.05 7.81
C ILE A 18 -2.33 9.68 8.09
N GLU A 19 -2.55 10.21 9.29
CA GLU A 19 -3.82 10.83 9.65
C GLU A 19 -4.12 12.06 8.79
N VAL A 20 -3.17 12.99 8.70
CA VAL A 20 -3.37 14.24 7.97
C VAL A 20 -3.56 13.97 6.47
N PHE A 21 -2.76 13.08 5.87
CA PHE A 21 -2.87 12.75 4.46
C PHE A 21 -4.14 11.96 4.14
N ALA A 22 -4.59 11.06 5.02
CA ALA A 22 -5.85 10.35 4.83
C ALA A 22 -7.06 11.30 4.81
N GLU A 23 -7.01 12.39 5.59
CA GLU A 23 -8.11 13.35 5.68
C GLU A 23 -8.05 14.45 4.61
N GLN A 24 -6.85 15.01 4.36
CA GLN A 24 -6.69 16.25 3.60
C GLN A 24 -5.89 16.07 2.30
N GLY A 25 -5.45 14.83 2.00
CA GLY A 25 -4.61 14.52 0.85
C GLY A 25 -3.16 15.00 1.01
N LEU A 26 -2.34 14.69 0.01
CA LEU A 26 -0.89 14.95 0.06
C LEU A 26 -0.53 16.44 0.00
N GLY A 27 -1.47 17.33 -0.35
CA GLY A 27 -1.25 18.78 -0.46
C GLY A 27 -1.12 19.51 0.87
N CYS A 28 -1.40 18.88 2.02
CA CYS A 28 -1.44 19.56 3.31
C CYS A 28 -0.08 20.14 3.77
N PRO A 29 -0.07 21.21 4.58
CA PRO A 29 1.18 21.74 5.17
C PRO A 29 1.84 20.78 6.17
N THR A 30 3.17 20.69 6.15
CA THR A 30 3.99 19.91 7.11
C THR A 30 3.80 20.38 8.56
N LEU A 31 3.50 21.65 8.76
CA LEU A 31 3.19 22.21 10.07
C LEU A 31 2.01 21.50 10.76
N LYS A 32 1.00 21.04 10.00
CA LYS A 32 -0.12 20.27 10.57
C LYS A 32 0.35 18.91 11.08
N ILE A 33 1.21 18.24 10.31
CA ILE A 33 1.81 16.96 10.68
C ILE A 33 2.67 17.11 11.94
N ALA A 34 3.53 18.12 11.99
CA ALA A 34 4.39 18.38 13.15
C ALA A 34 3.56 18.65 14.42
N ARG A 35 2.53 19.49 14.33
CA ARG A 35 1.61 19.79 15.45
C ARG A 35 0.92 18.52 15.96
N LEU A 36 0.37 17.71 15.06
CA LEU A 36 -0.30 16.47 15.42
C LEU A 36 0.66 15.44 16.04
N ALA A 37 1.89 15.38 15.54
CA ALA A 37 2.96 14.53 16.10
C ALA A 37 3.52 15.06 17.44
N GLY A 38 3.08 16.22 17.93
CA GLY A 38 3.59 16.83 19.16
C GLY A 38 5.05 17.29 19.05
N VAL A 39 5.51 17.67 17.85
CA VAL A 39 6.89 18.12 17.61
C VAL A 39 6.92 19.51 16.96
N ALA A 40 8.04 20.22 17.12
CA ALA A 40 8.27 21.44 16.34
C ALA A 40 8.47 21.10 14.86
N GLU A 41 8.08 22.00 13.95
CA GLU A 41 8.23 21.76 12.50
C GLU A 41 9.71 21.57 12.10
N GLY A 42 10.63 22.34 12.69
CA GLY A 42 12.07 22.11 12.50
C GLY A 42 12.53 20.73 13.00
N THR A 43 11.85 20.14 14.00
CA THR A 43 12.12 18.75 14.40
C THR A 43 11.69 17.78 13.32
N LEU A 44 10.51 17.96 12.70
CA LEU A 44 10.09 17.14 11.56
C LEU A 44 11.16 17.16 10.46
N PHE A 45 11.65 18.35 10.09
CA PHE A 45 12.68 18.47 9.05
C PHE A 45 14.05 17.90 9.44
N ASN A 46 14.35 17.78 10.74
CA ASN A 46 15.52 17.03 11.19
C ASN A 46 15.39 15.52 10.92
N TYR A 47 14.17 14.96 10.92
CA TYR A 47 13.93 13.56 10.56
C TYR A 47 13.81 13.38 9.05
N PHE A 48 13.01 14.23 8.39
CA PHE A 48 12.71 14.18 6.97
C PHE A 48 13.06 15.53 6.34
N SER A 49 14.20 15.62 5.66
CA SER A 49 14.77 16.90 5.21
C SER A 49 13.87 17.73 4.29
N SER A 50 12.89 17.10 3.65
CA SER A 50 11.83 17.77 2.90
C SER A 50 10.52 17.00 3.00
N LYS A 51 9.43 17.63 2.54
CA LYS A 51 8.14 16.94 2.38
C LYS A 51 8.24 15.78 1.41
N ASP A 52 9.00 15.90 0.33
CA ASP A 52 9.18 14.81 -0.63
C ASP A 52 9.90 13.61 0.02
N VAL A 53 10.91 13.87 0.87
CA VAL A 53 11.56 12.81 1.64
C VAL A 53 10.57 12.13 2.59
N LEU A 54 9.72 12.90 3.29
CA LEU A 54 8.65 12.33 4.13
C LEU A 54 7.69 11.45 3.32
N LEU A 55 7.26 11.88 2.12
CA LEU A 55 6.35 11.12 1.28
C LEU A 55 6.96 9.79 0.81
N ASN A 56 8.23 9.82 0.38
CA ASN A 56 8.95 8.64 -0.08
C ASN A 56 9.21 7.65 1.07
N GLU A 57 9.66 8.12 2.23
CA GLU A 57 9.86 7.27 3.41
C GLU A 57 8.55 6.71 3.95
N LEU A 58 7.47 7.50 3.93
CA LEU A 58 6.14 7.04 4.34
C LEU A 58 5.61 5.96 3.41
N TYR A 59 5.80 6.11 2.09
CA TYR A 59 5.45 5.09 1.12
C TYR A 59 6.15 3.76 1.41
N LEU A 60 7.48 3.79 1.60
CA LEU A 60 8.27 2.61 1.92
C LEU A 60 7.86 1.99 3.26
N HIS A 61 7.59 2.81 4.27
CA HIS A 61 7.13 2.35 5.59
C HIS A 61 5.81 1.57 5.48
N LEU A 62 4.83 2.10 4.76
CA LEU A 62 3.53 1.45 4.59
C LEU A 62 3.63 0.19 3.72
N LYS A 63 4.49 0.19 2.70
CA LYS A 63 4.78 -1.00 1.87
C LYS A 63 5.46 -2.10 2.69
N ALA A 64 6.36 -1.74 3.61
CA ALA A 64 6.97 -2.69 4.52
C ALA A 64 5.92 -3.31 5.46
N GLU A 65 5.00 -2.53 6.02
CA GLU A 65 3.92 -3.07 6.85
C GLU A 65 3.03 -4.05 6.07
N LEU A 66 2.63 -3.69 4.85
CA LEU A 66 1.86 -4.59 3.97
C LEU A 66 2.62 -5.89 3.66
N ARG A 67 3.94 -5.82 3.46
CA ARG A 67 4.81 -6.99 3.26
C ARG A 67 4.75 -7.92 4.46
N ASP A 68 4.85 -7.36 5.66
CA ASP A 68 4.85 -8.11 6.92
C ASP A 68 3.53 -8.88 7.15
N VAL A 69 2.43 -8.39 6.59
CA VAL A 69 1.14 -9.10 6.61
C VAL A 69 1.04 -10.13 5.49
N MET A 70 1.45 -9.78 4.27
CA MET A 70 1.20 -10.59 3.07
C MET A 70 2.17 -11.76 2.88
N MET A 71 3.47 -11.53 3.10
CA MET A 71 4.53 -12.44 2.65
C MET A 71 4.77 -13.68 3.53
N PRO A 72 4.59 -13.65 4.88
CA PRO A 72 4.81 -14.82 5.71
C PRO A 72 3.96 -16.04 5.31
N GLY A 73 2.70 -15.80 4.91
CA GLY A 73 1.75 -16.84 4.50
C GLY A 73 1.68 -17.11 2.99
N TYR A 74 2.54 -16.50 2.17
CA TYR A 74 2.40 -16.55 0.71
C TYR A 74 2.54 -18.00 0.18
N PRO A 75 1.54 -18.54 -0.54
CA PRO A 75 1.50 -19.96 -0.91
C PRO A 75 2.32 -20.24 -2.18
N ARG A 76 3.65 -20.23 -2.04
CA ARG A 76 4.62 -20.28 -3.14
C ARG A 76 4.45 -21.45 -4.11
N THR A 77 4.00 -22.60 -3.62
CA THR A 77 3.86 -23.85 -4.40
C THR A 77 2.47 -24.04 -5.01
N GLU A 78 1.54 -23.12 -4.74
CA GLU A 78 0.17 -23.23 -5.22
C GLU A 78 -0.01 -22.64 -6.62
N THR A 79 -1.17 -22.93 -7.22
CA THR A 79 -1.57 -22.34 -8.50
C THR A 79 -1.51 -20.81 -8.49
N VAL A 80 -1.26 -20.21 -9.66
CA VAL A 80 -1.26 -18.74 -9.84
C VAL A 80 -2.52 -18.11 -9.27
N LYS A 81 -3.69 -18.70 -9.51
CA LYS A 81 -4.97 -18.19 -9.00
C LYS A 81 -5.02 -18.16 -7.46
N LYS A 82 -4.54 -19.20 -6.80
CA LYS A 82 -4.46 -19.24 -5.32
C LYS A 82 -3.44 -18.23 -4.77
N ARG A 83 -2.29 -18.07 -5.44
CA ARG A 83 -1.28 -17.05 -5.08
C ARG A 83 -1.83 -15.62 -5.23
N ALA A 84 -2.52 -15.34 -6.33
CA ALA A 84 -3.21 -14.07 -6.56
C ALA A 84 -4.34 -13.84 -5.55
N ARG A 85 -5.12 -14.88 -5.22
CA ARG A 85 -6.16 -14.81 -4.18
C ARG A 85 -5.58 -14.48 -2.81
N HIS A 86 -4.43 -15.07 -2.46
CA HIS A 86 -3.74 -14.75 -1.20
C HIS A 86 -3.31 -13.29 -1.14
N ALA A 87 -2.70 -12.78 -2.22
CA ALA A 87 -2.28 -11.38 -2.29
C ALA A 87 -3.48 -10.43 -2.21
N TRP A 88 -4.58 -10.76 -2.89
CA TRP A 88 -5.85 -10.04 -2.79
C TRP A 88 -6.39 -10.01 -1.36
N GLN A 89 -6.57 -11.19 -0.75
CA GLN A 89 -7.14 -11.30 0.58
C GLN A 89 -6.29 -10.56 1.62
N SER A 90 -4.96 -10.74 1.58
CA SER A 90 -4.04 -10.05 2.49
C SER A 90 -4.13 -8.53 2.36
N TYR A 91 -4.28 -8.00 1.14
CA TYR A 91 -4.43 -6.58 0.91
C TYR A 91 -5.79 -6.06 1.39
N VAL A 92 -6.87 -6.80 1.15
CA VAL A 92 -8.22 -6.47 1.62
C VAL A 92 -8.28 -6.47 3.14
N ASP A 93 -7.80 -7.53 3.79
CA ASP A 93 -7.81 -7.66 5.25
C ASP A 93 -7.00 -6.54 5.91
N TRP A 94 -5.79 -6.28 5.40
CA TRP A 94 -4.96 -5.16 5.87
C TRP A 94 -5.68 -3.82 5.70
N GLY A 95 -6.31 -3.59 4.54
CA GLY A 95 -7.00 -2.33 4.28
C GLY A 95 -8.33 -2.13 5.01
N VAL A 96 -8.99 -3.22 5.42
CA VAL A 96 -10.15 -3.20 6.35
C VAL A 96 -9.69 -2.82 7.75
N ALA A 97 -8.59 -3.44 8.22
CA ALA A 97 -8.02 -3.17 9.54
C ALA A 97 -7.43 -1.75 9.62
N GLU A 98 -6.80 -1.27 8.53
CA GLU A 98 -6.02 -0.04 8.49
C GLU A 98 -6.49 0.94 7.40
N PRO A 99 -7.74 1.45 7.47
CA PRO A 99 -8.37 2.19 6.37
C PRO A 99 -7.66 3.50 6.03
N ARG A 100 -7.06 4.17 7.02
CA ARG A 100 -6.27 5.40 6.81
C ARG A 100 -4.96 5.08 6.09
N LYS A 101 -4.23 4.05 6.53
CA LYS A 101 -2.97 3.63 5.93
C LYS A 101 -3.16 3.20 4.48
N ARG A 102 -4.17 2.38 4.20
CA ARG A 102 -4.55 1.98 2.84
C ARG A 102 -4.84 3.19 1.95
N LYS A 103 -5.68 4.13 2.41
CA LYS A 103 -5.99 5.34 1.64
C LYS A 103 -4.72 6.12 1.29
N VAL A 104 -3.79 6.24 2.24
CA VAL A 104 -2.51 6.93 2.02
C VAL A 104 -1.60 6.15 1.06
N VAL A 105 -1.55 4.82 1.13
CA VAL A 105 -0.81 3.99 0.15
C VAL A 105 -1.33 4.22 -1.26
N ALA A 106 -2.65 4.23 -1.46
CA ALA A 106 -3.25 4.47 -2.77
C ALA A 106 -2.89 5.86 -3.31
N LEU A 107 -3.03 6.90 -2.48
CA LEU A 107 -2.64 8.27 -2.84
C LEU A 107 -1.15 8.39 -3.20
N LEU A 108 -0.27 7.77 -2.40
CA LEU A 108 1.17 7.80 -2.63
C LEU A 108 1.57 7.02 -3.88
N GLY A 109 0.97 5.86 -4.12
CA GLY A 109 1.26 5.02 -5.28
C GLY A 109 0.96 5.70 -6.62
N MET A 110 -0.05 6.56 -6.66
CA MET A 110 -0.43 7.34 -7.86
C MET A 110 0.26 8.71 -7.94
N SER A 111 0.94 9.15 -6.88
CA SER A 111 1.54 10.48 -6.83
C SER A 111 2.84 10.55 -7.64
N ALA A 112 3.03 11.66 -8.36
CA ALA A 112 4.30 11.99 -9.01
C ALA A 112 5.40 12.42 -8.01
N GLN A 113 5.04 12.72 -6.76
CA GLN A 113 5.99 13.09 -5.71
C GLN A 113 6.73 11.89 -5.11
N VAL A 114 6.16 10.69 -5.25
CA VAL A 114 6.87 9.45 -4.90
C VAL A 114 7.72 9.06 -6.10
N THR A 115 9.03 8.99 -5.89
CA THR A 115 9.99 8.73 -6.95
C THR A 115 9.82 7.31 -7.49
N GLU A 116 10.17 7.11 -8.75
CA GLU A 116 10.19 5.77 -9.34
C GLU A 116 11.13 4.83 -8.58
N GLN A 117 12.26 5.34 -8.05
CA GLN A 117 13.14 4.57 -7.18
C GLN A 117 12.41 4.05 -5.93
N SER A 118 11.65 4.89 -5.24
CA SER A 118 10.89 4.47 -4.05
C SER A 118 9.79 3.48 -4.40
N LYS A 119 9.11 3.66 -5.55
CA LYS A 119 8.12 2.69 -6.04
C LYS A 119 8.76 1.33 -6.31
N LEU A 120 9.91 1.31 -6.99
CA LEU A 120 10.66 0.09 -7.26
C LEU A 120 11.10 -0.61 -5.96
N LEU A 121 11.70 0.14 -5.02
CA LEU A 121 12.11 -0.39 -3.72
C LEU A 121 10.92 -0.95 -2.92
N GLY A 122 9.80 -0.22 -2.88
CA GLY A 122 8.58 -0.67 -2.20
C GLY A 122 7.95 -1.92 -2.83
N MET A 123 8.28 -2.23 -4.09
CA MET A 123 7.84 -3.44 -4.78
C MET A 123 8.87 -4.57 -4.76
N GLN A 124 10.15 -4.27 -4.48
CA GLN A 124 11.24 -5.26 -4.45
C GLN A 124 10.95 -6.38 -3.44
N ASP A 125 10.43 -6.01 -2.27
CA ASP A 125 10.08 -6.93 -1.19
C ASP A 125 8.86 -7.82 -1.51
N PHE A 126 8.14 -7.50 -2.60
CA PHE A 126 7.05 -8.31 -3.16
C PHE A 126 7.53 -9.12 -4.37
N GLY A 127 8.84 -9.38 -4.47
CA GLY A 127 9.48 -10.00 -5.63
C GLY A 127 8.81 -11.29 -6.10
N GLU A 128 8.33 -12.14 -5.20
CA GLU A 128 7.64 -13.40 -5.55
C GLU A 128 6.21 -13.20 -6.07
N VAL A 129 5.55 -12.11 -5.69
CA VAL A 129 4.25 -11.69 -6.24
C VAL A 129 4.47 -11.08 -7.62
N ASN A 130 5.50 -10.25 -7.76
CA ASN A 130 5.87 -9.66 -9.05
C ASN A 130 6.32 -10.74 -10.06
N ALA A 131 7.17 -11.68 -9.64
CA ALA A 131 7.62 -12.79 -10.47
C ALA A 131 6.44 -13.65 -10.93
N MET A 132 5.50 -13.96 -10.03
CA MET A 132 4.25 -14.64 -10.39
C MET A 132 3.48 -13.87 -11.47
N MET A 133 3.29 -12.56 -11.32
CA MET A 133 2.58 -11.77 -12.34
C MET A 133 3.33 -11.79 -13.68
N GLN A 134 4.65 -11.63 -13.67
CA GLN A 134 5.47 -11.67 -14.89
C GLN A 134 5.41 -13.03 -15.60
N GLU A 135 5.56 -14.14 -14.86
CA GLU A 135 5.42 -15.50 -15.38
C GLU A 135 4.02 -15.75 -15.95
N SER A 136 3.01 -15.19 -15.31
CA SER A 136 1.61 -15.37 -15.73
C SER A 136 1.27 -14.55 -16.98
N ILE A 137 1.89 -13.38 -17.15
CA ILE A 137 1.83 -12.61 -18.41
C ILE A 137 2.57 -13.37 -19.52
N ALA A 138 3.79 -13.84 -19.25
CA ALA A 138 4.63 -14.55 -20.21
C ALA A 138 4.02 -15.89 -20.68
N SER A 139 3.34 -16.62 -19.79
CA SER A 139 2.61 -17.85 -20.12
C SER A 139 1.25 -17.63 -20.78
N GLY A 140 0.83 -16.37 -20.95
CA GLY A 140 -0.45 -16.02 -21.56
C GLY A 140 -1.65 -16.27 -20.65
N LEU A 141 -1.46 -16.51 -19.36
CA LEU A 141 -2.54 -16.62 -18.37
C LEU A 141 -3.14 -15.25 -18.04
N PHE A 142 -2.37 -14.18 -18.20
CA PHE A 142 -2.81 -12.79 -18.05
C PHE A 142 -2.80 -12.04 -19.38
N ARG A 143 -3.59 -10.97 -19.43
CA ARG A 143 -3.53 -9.98 -20.51
C ARG A 143 -2.17 -9.29 -20.47
N ASP A 144 -1.60 -9.03 -21.64
CA ASP A 144 -0.33 -8.32 -21.76
C ASP A 144 -0.54 -6.85 -21.37
N GLN A 145 -0.18 -6.52 -20.14
CA GLN A 145 -0.37 -5.22 -19.51
C GLN A 145 0.80 -4.93 -18.57
N PRO A 146 1.19 -3.65 -18.39
CA PRO A 146 2.21 -3.30 -17.41
C PRO A 146 1.83 -3.76 -15.99
N ALA A 147 2.76 -4.39 -15.27
CA ALA A 147 2.50 -4.89 -13.90
C ALA A 147 2.01 -3.79 -12.94
N ALA A 148 2.49 -2.55 -13.12
CA ALA A 148 2.01 -1.40 -12.36
C ALA A 148 0.53 -1.09 -12.61
N PHE A 149 0.04 -1.29 -13.84
CA PHE A 149 -1.37 -1.09 -14.19
C PHE A 149 -2.25 -2.21 -13.62
N VAL A 150 -1.79 -3.47 -13.67
CA VAL A 150 -2.47 -4.61 -13.01
C VAL A 150 -2.60 -4.38 -11.50
N ALA A 151 -1.53 -3.91 -10.85
CA ALA A 151 -1.55 -3.56 -9.44
C ALA A 151 -2.50 -2.38 -9.13
N ALA A 152 -2.62 -1.40 -10.03
CA ALA A 152 -3.58 -0.29 -9.89
C ALA A 152 -5.04 -0.76 -10.02
N ILE A 153 -5.34 -1.66 -10.98
CA ILE A 153 -6.67 -2.29 -11.10
C ILE A 153 -7.02 -3.06 -9.82
N MET A 154 -6.06 -3.86 -9.31
CA MET A 154 -6.22 -4.57 -8.04
C MET A 154 -6.55 -3.58 -6.91
N GLY A 155 -5.78 -2.49 -6.77
CA GLY A 155 -6.00 -1.47 -5.75
C GLY A 155 -7.38 -0.82 -5.84
N ALA A 156 -7.82 -0.42 -7.03
CA ALA A 156 -9.12 0.22 -7.23
C ALA A 156 -10.31 -0.70 -6.90
N LEU A 157 -10.24 -1.97 -7.31
CA LEU A 157 -11.27 -2.96 -6.99
C LEU A 157 -11.26 -3.33 -5.51
N ALA A 158 -10.06 -3.42 -4.91
CA ALA A 158 -9.92 -3.67 -3.49
C ALA A 158 -10.46 -2.51 -2.66
N ASP A 159 -10.25 -1.25 -3.06
CA ASP A 159 -10.82 -0.07 -2.37
C ASP A 159 -12.34 -0.15 -2.28
N THR A 160 -13.01 -0.45 -3.39
CA THR A 160 -14.47 -0.65 -3.41
C THR A 160 -14.88 -1.80 -2.49
N THR A 161 -14.17 -2.93 -2.59
CA THR A 161 -14.43 -4.12 -1.76
C THR A 161 -14.33 -3.79 -0.28
N ILE A 162 -13.25 -3.13 0.14
CA ILE A 162 -12.96 -2.76 1.52
C ILE A 162 -14.01 -1.78 2.06
N ASP A 163 -14.41 -0.79 1.27
CA ASP A 163 -15.43 0.18 1.69
C ASP A 163 -16.80 -0.47 1.93
N PHE A 164 -17.18 -1.48 1.12
CA PHE A 164 -18.38 -2.27 1.35
C PHE A 164 -18.26 -3.21 2.56
N ILE A 165 -17.14 -3.91 2.72
CA ILE A 165 -16.87 -4.75 3.90
C ILE A 165 -17.00 -3.93 5.19
N ARG A 166 -16.49 -2.70 5.21
CA ARG A 166 -16.56 -1.83 6.39
C ARG A 166 -17.98 -1.32 6.69
N ARG A 167 -18.85 -1.23 5.68
CA ARG A 167 -20.27 -0.84 5.86
C ARG A 167 -21.14 -2.02 6.26
N GLU A 168 -20.84 -3.20 5.75
CA GLU A 168 -21.62 -4.42 5.92
C GLU A 168 -20.69 -5.61 6.30
N PRO A 169 -20.16 -5.65 7.54
CA PRO A 169 -19.16 -6.65 7.95
C PRO A 169 -19.68 -8.09 7.88
N ASP A 170 -20.98 -8.31 8.08
CA ASP A 170 -21.61 -9.64 7.99
C ASP A 170 -21.53 -10.24 6.57
N GLN A 171 -21.28 -9.40 5.56
CA GLN A 171 -21.13 -9.80 4.16
C GLN A 171 -19.66 -9.82 3.70
N ALA A 172 -18.71 -9.77 4.64
CA ALA A 172 -17.29 -9.56 4.32
C ALA A 172 -16.73 -10.59 3.31
N GLU A 173 -16.99 -11.87 3.56
CA GLU A 173 -16.53 -12.97 2.70
C GLU A 173 -17.11 -12.86 1.29
N ARG A 174 -18.40 -12.50 1.18
CA ARG A 174 -19.07 -12.32 -0.10
C ARG A 174 -18.43 -11.20 -0.93
N TYR A 175 -18.14 -10.05 -0.32
CA TYR A 175 -17.50 -8.95 -1.02
C TYR A 175 -16.05 -9.27 -1.38
N ALA A 176 -15.30 -9.88 -0.47
CA ALA A 176 -13.91 -10.28 -0.73
C ALA A 176 -13.80 -11.24 -1.92
N GLU A 177 -14.66 -12.27 -1.98
CA GLU A 177 -14.68 -13.23 -3.08
C GLU A 177 -15.17 -12.59 -4.39
N THR A 178 -16.23 -11.78 -4.34
CA THR A 178 -16.76 -11.10 -5.54
C THR A 178 -15.73 -10.13 -6.12
N GLY A 179 -15.07 -9.35 -5.26
CA GLY A 179 -14.02 -8.43 -5.66
C GLY A 179 -12.81 -9.16 -6.27
N PHE A 180 -12.42 -10.31 -5.70
CA PHE A 180 -11.36 -11.14 -6.27
C PHE A 180 -11.75 -11.66 -7.65
N GLN A 181 -12.99 -12.14 -7.83
CA GLN A 181 -13.47 -12.62 -9.12
C GLN A 181 -13.46 -11.50 -10.18
N ALA A 182 -13.91 -10.30 -9.82
CA ALA A 182 -13.86 -9.14 -10.70
C ALA A 182 -12.42 -8.79 -11.11
N PHE A 183 -11.49 -8.77 -10.14
CA PHE A 183 -10.06 -8.58 -10.42
C PHE A 183 -9.53 -9.66 -11.36
N TRP A 184 -9.75 -10.92 -11.02
CA TRP A 184 -9.26 -12.06 -11.80
C TRP A 184 -9.77 -12.02 -13.24
N SER A 185 -11.07 -11.80 -13.46
CA SER A 185 -11.66 -11.69 -14.80
C SER A 185 -11.19 -10.47 -15.59
N ALA A 186 -10.85 -9.37 -14.92
CA ALA A 186 -10.31 -8.18 -15.59
C ALA A 186 -8.88 -8.39 -16.10
N THR A 187 -8.12 -9.30 -15.48
CA THR A 187 -6.68 -9.43 -15.71
C THR A 187 -6.26 -10.74 -16.36
N ALA A 188 -6.99 -11.83 -16.10
CA ALA A 188 -6.72 -13.13 -16.70
C ALA A 188 -7.20 -13.18 -18.16
N LYS A 189 -6.55 -14.02 -18.97
CA LYS A 189 -7.11 -14.50 -20.25
C LYS A 189 -7.97 -15.74 -19.96
N GLU A 190 -9.12 -15.83 -20.63
CA GLU A 190 -10.00 -17.00 -20.58
C GLU A 190 -9.33 -18.25 -21.14
#